data_AF-W4EAJ3-F1
#
_entry.id   AF-W4EAJ3-F1
#
_cell.length_a   1.000
_cell.length_b   1.000
_cell.length_c   1.000
_cell.angle_alpha   90.00
_cell.angle_beta   90.00
_cell.angle_gamma   90.00
#
_symmetry.space_group_name_H-M   'P 1'
#
loop_
_entity.id
_entity.type
_entity.pdbx_description
1 polymer ?
#
loop_
_entity_poly.entity_id
_entity_poly.type
_entity_poly.pdbx_seq_one_letter_code
_entity_poly.pdbx_strand_id
1 'polypeptide(L)'
;MNKRKVIQASALIIILVLVFQAGVFAYAKVAVTPKAETEDSQKTNTGPVQSEVVRSTYDQFLKEFSVQETYRKQIEKLVAGGYSRAAVMTAYDFLYHNFGNVNDWTAMLEARNTGKTWETLFTQYRETHKEFIPRSFESEELELLMQVQGATSDDIMIADRFSFVTGKLFGDLLNAKLKSGNWSGVFEQENVLYSGNPFPRVQITEEEVRKYTGQGKLSDQQVTHAFVLAQKLGESAKVVVTKVAQGISDEMIMAQSYTEKYGE
;
A
#
# COMPACT_ATOMS: atom_id res chain seq x y z
N MET A 1 0.38 47.74 -7.08
CA MET A 1 -0.25 46.76 -6.17
C MET A 1 -0.43 47.41 -4.79
N ASN A 2 -1.67 47.56 -4.32
CA ASN A 2 -2.01 48.45 -3.20
C ASN A 2 -1.53 47.91 -1.84
N LYS A 3 -0.58 48.62 -1.20
CA LYS A 3 0.05 48.25 0.09
C LYS A 3 -0.96 47.97 1.22
N ARG A 4 -2.18 48.50 1.14
CA ARG A 4 -3.27 48.22 2.10
C ARG A 4 -3.81 46.78 2.07
N LYS A 5 -3.78 46.10 0.91
CA LYS A 5 -4.32 44.72 0.81
C LYS A 5 -3.36 43.67 1.36
N VAL A 6 -2.05 43.94 1.34
CA VAL A 6 -1.03 43.02 1.89
C VAL A 6 -1.07 43.02 3.42
N ILE A 7 -1.27 44.18 4.05
CA ILE A 7 -1.30 44.30 5.52
C ILE A 7 -2.53 43.61 6.13
N GLN A 8 -3.68 43.62 5.46
CA GLN A 8 -4.89 42.93 5.94
C GLN A 8 -4.78 41.40 5.83
N ALA A 9 -4.07 40.88 4.83
CA ALA A 9 -3.83 39.43 4.70
C ALA A 9 -2.86 38.91 5.79
N SER A 10 -1.84 39.68 6.15
CA SER A 10 -0.87 39.30 7.19
C SER A 10 -1.47 39.28 8.60
N ALA A 11 -2.40 40.19 8.92
CA ALA A 11 -3.05 40.22 10.24
C ALA A 11 -3.98 39.01 10.48
N LEU A 12 -4.60 38.48 9.42
CA LEU A 12 -5.53 37.34 9.52
C LEU A 12 -4.79 36.02 9.77
N ILE A 13 -3.57 35.88 9.24
CA ILE A 13 -2.72 34.68 9.42
C ILE A 13 -2.17 34.62 10.86
N ILE A 14 -1.82 35.77 11.46
CA ILE A 14 -1.29 35.81 12.83
C ILE A 14 -2.38 35.46 13.86
N ILE A 15 -3.65 35.84 13.62
CA ILE A 15 -4.77 35.49 14.50
C ILE A 15 -5.11 33.98 14.42
N LEU A 16 -4.98 33.36 13.24
CA LEU A 16 -5.21 31.92 13.05
C LEU A 16 -4.14 31.04 13.74
N VAL A 17 -2.88 31.49 13.77
CA VAL A 17 -1.80 30.77 14.46
C VAL A 17 -1.94 30.83 15.99
N LEU A 18 -2.49 31.91 16.54
CA LEU A 18 -2.71 32.04 17.99
C LEU A 18 -3.90 31.21 18.51
N VAL A 19 -4.96 31.01 17.71
CA VAL A 19 -6.09 30.14 18.11
C VAL A 19 -5.68 28.67 18.10
N PHE A 20 -4.74 28.26 17.25
CA PHE A 20 -4.29 26.86 17.19
C PHE A 20 -3.40 26.47 18.37
N GLN A 21 -2.65 27.40 18.97
CA GLN A 21 -1.82 27.11 20.17
C GLN A 21 -2.61 27.08 21.49
N ALA A 22 -3.80 27.69 21.54
CA ALA A 22 -4.67 27.63 22.72
C ALA A 22 -5.48 26.32 22.82
N GLY A 23 -5.69 25.60 21.71
CA GLY A 23 -6.44 24.33 21.68
C GLY A 23 -5.65 23.10 22.16
N VAL A 24 -4.31 23.17 22.19
CA VAL A 24 -3.45 22.03 22.55
C VAL A 24 -3.22 21.93 24.07
N PHE A 25 -3.50 22.98 24.85
CA PHE A 25 -3.27 23.00 26.30
C PHE A 25 -4.49 22.66 27.18
N ALA A 26 -5.65 22.31 26.60
CA ALA A 26 -6.86 22.01 27.36
C ALA A 26 -7.17 20.51 27.57
N TYR A 27 -6.36 19.58 27.03
CA TYR A 27 -6.65 18.13 27.11
C TYR A 27 -5.71 17.31 28.01
N ALA A 28 -4.86 17.95 28.80
CA ALA A 28 -3.96 17.29 29.73
C ALA A 28 -4.26 17.68 31.18
N LYS A 29 -5.45 17.32 31.68
CA LYS A 29 -5.73 17.21 33.14
C LYS A 29 -7.11 16.58 33.41
N VAL A 30 -7.20 15.26 33.35
CA VAL A 30 -8.05 14.50 34.27
C VAL A 30 -7.25 13.28 34.71
N ALA A 31 -6.56 13.44 35.84
CA ALA A 31 -6.01 12.34 36.61
C ALA A 31 -7.11 11.83 37.55
N VAL A 32 -7.38 10.52 37.50
CA VAL A 32 -8.04 9.80 38.60
C VAL A 32 -7.31 8.48 38.80
N THR A 33 -6.78 8.31 40.01
CA THR A 33 -6.37 7.05 40.64
C THR A 33 -6.65 7.22 42.14
N PRO A 34 -6.78 6.14 42.95
CA PRO A 34 -7.18 4.76 42.66
C PRO A 34 -8.30 4.27 43.61
N LYS A 35 -8.86 3.08 43.37
CA LYS A 35 -9.46 2.28 44.46
C LYS A 35 -9.02 0.82 44.30
N ALA A 36 -8.32 0.34 45.32
CA ALA A 36 -7.87 -1.03 45.48
C ALA A 36 -8.99 -1.89 46.09
N GLU A 37 -9.02 -3.17 45.67
CA GLU A 37 -9.44 -4.41 46.36
C GLU A 37 -9.97 -5.38 45.30
N THR A 38 -9.74 -6.70 45.28
CA THR A 38 -8.78 -7.66 45.84
C THR A 38 -8.97 -8.92 44.99
N GLU A 39 -7.88 -9.58 44.61
CA GLU A 39 -7.73 -11.00 44.21
C GLU A 39 -8.86 -11.72 43.42
N ASP A 40 -8.57 -12.10 42.17
CA ASP A 40 -8.44 -13.53 41.86
C ASP A 40 -7.45 -13.74 40.70
N SER A 41 -6.55 -14.69 40.89
CA SER A 41 -5.42 -14.97 40.01
C SER A 41 -5.84 -15.92 38.89
N GLN A 42 -6.09 -15.39 37.69
CA GLN A 42 -5.90 -16.14 36.45
C GLN A 42 -4.69 -15.61 35.71
N LYS A 43 -3.52 -16.21 36.00
CA LYS A 43 -2.36 -16.19 35.10
C LYS A 43 -2.76 -16.88 33.80
N THR A 44 -3.21 -16.11 32.80
CA THR A 44 -3.16 -16.56 31.42
C THR A 44 -1.70 -16.56 30.98
N ASN A 45 -1.15 -17.77 30.84
CA ASN A 45 0.13 -18.01 30.18
C ASN A 45 0.05 -17.54 28.72
N THR A 46 0.33 -16.26 28.44
CA THR A 46 0.74 -15.79 27.10
C THR A 46 2.21 -16.15 26.88
N GLY A 47 2.46 -17.46 26.79
CA GLY A 47 3.78 -18.03 26.54
C GLY A 47 4.34 -17.69 25.13
N PRO A 48 5.54 -18.21 24.80
CA PRO A 48 6.38 -17.83 23.64
C PRO A 48 5.72 -18.00 22.25
N VAL A 49 4.56 -18.66 22.17
CA VAL A 49 3.87 -19.01 20.92
C VAL A 49 3.39 -17.76 20.16
N GLN A 50 2.83 -16.76 20.84
CA GLN A 50 2.31 -15.56 20.15
C GLN A 50 3.45 -14.64 19.68
N SER A 51 4.55 -14.56 20.44
CA SER A 51 5.75 -13.81 20.03
C SER A 51 6.50 -14.47 18.87
N GLU A 52 6.46 -15.80 18.78
CA GLU A 52 7.11 -16.55 17.71
C GLU A 52 6.33 -16.47 16.38
N VAL A 53 4.99 -16.56 16.44
CA VAL A 53 4.12 -16.37 15.27
C VAL A 53 4.20 -14.94 14.72
N VAL A 54 4.19 -13.92 15.58
CA VAL A 54 4.32 -12.51 15.12
C VAL A 54 5.69 -12.25 14.50
N ARG A 55 6.75 -12.87 15.02
CA ARG A 55 8.10 -12.75 14.47
C ARG A 55 8.24 -13.46 13.13
N SER A 56 7.66 -14.66 12.98
CA SER A 56 7.72 -15.40 11.73
C SER A 56 6.94 -14.71 10.61
N THR A 57 5.79 -14.10 10.90
CA THR A 57 5.04 -13.29 9.92
C THR A 57 5.84 -12.07 9.46
N TYR A 58 6.54 -11.39 10.37
CA TYR A 58 7.35 -10.22 10.00
C TYR A 58 8.56 -10.59 9.13
N ASP A 59 9.30 -11.64 9.50
CA ASP A 59 10.45 -12.09 8.70
C ASP A 59 10.02 -12.59 7.31
N GLN A 60 8.86 -13.27 7.22
CA GLN A 60 8.26 -13.66 5.94
C GLN A 60 7.88 -12.44 5.12
N PHE A 61 7.22 -11.44 5.72
CA PHE A 61 6.86 -10.18 5.06
C PHE A 61 8.09 -9.48 4.48
N LEU A 62 9.16 -9.31 5.26
CA LEU A 62 10.39 -8.67 4.78
C LEU A 62 10.99 -9.39 3.58
N LYS A 63 10.93 -10.72 3.57
CA LYS A 63 11.43 -11.57 2.49
C LYS A 63 10.54 -11.51 1.25
N GLU A 64 9.24 -11.67 1.42
CA GLU A 64 8.24 -11.68 0.34
C GLU A 64 8.30 -10.39 -0.48
N PHE A 65 8.35 -9.25 0.21
CA PHE A 65 8.40 -7.93 -0.43
C PHE A 65 9.81 -7.43 -0.67
N SER A 66 10.86 -8.24 -0.41
CA SER A 66 12.27 -7.84 -0.55
C SER A 66 12.50 -6.42 0.01
N VAL A 67 12.04 -6.19 1.24
CA VAL A 67 11.97 -4.86 1.84
C VAL A 67 13.38 -4.31 2.02
N GLN A 68 13.61 -3.13 1.46
CA GLN A 68 14.93 -2.49 1.49
C GLN A 68 15.28 -2.05 2.91
N GLU A 69 16.57 -2.04 3.26
CA GLU A 69 17.02 -1.74 4.62
C GLU A 69 16.56 -0.35 5.11
N THR A 70 16.48 0.64 4.21
CA THR A 70 15.93 1.96 4.52
C THR A 70 14.47 1.87 4.98
N TYR A 71 13.64 1.13 4.26
CA TYR A 71 12.24 0.93 4.61
C TYR A 71 12.07 0.03 5.83
N ARG A 72 12.93 -0.97 6.02
CA ARG A 72 12.94 -1.78 7.25
C ARG A 72 13.17 -0.92 8.49
N LYS A 73 14.17 -0.02 8.46
CA LYS A 73 14.40 0.94 9.55
C LYS A 73 13.19 1.86 9.77
N GLN A 74 12.50 2.23 8.70
CA GLN A 74 11.29 3.04 8.79
C GLN A 74 10.13 2.27 9.44
N ILE A 75 9.94 0.98 9.11
CA ILE A 75 8.99 0.10 9.78
C ILE A 75 9.27 0.09 11.29
N GLU A 76 10.52 -0.16 11.70
CA GLU A 76 10.87 -0.23 13.12
C GLU A 76 10.67 1.13 13.82
N LYS A 77 10.95 2.24 13.14
CA LYS A 77 10.68 3.58 13.67
C LYS A 77 9.18 3.82 13.87
N LEU A 78 8.33 3.42 12.92
CA LEU A 78 6.88 3.54 13.04
C LEU A 78 6.35 2.70 14.20
N VAL A 79 6.80 1.44 14.32
CA VAL A 79 6.40 0.56 15.41
C VAL A 79 6.84 1.11 16.78
N ALA A 80 8.08 1.60 16.89
CA ALA A 80 8.57 2.27 18.10
C ALA A 80 7.81 3.56 18.43
N GLY A 81 7.24 4.22 17.41
CA GLY A 81 6.37 5.39 17.54
C GLY A 81 4.93 5.08 17.97
N GLY A 82 4.59 3.82 18.21
CA GLY A 82 3.28 3.39 18.73
C GLY A 82 2.29 2.91 17.67
N TYR A 83 2.69 2.83 16.39
CA TYR A 83 1.85 2.20 15.37
C TYR A 83 1.86 0.68 15.54
N SER A 84 0.69 0.04 15.38
CA SER A 84 0.62 -1.42 15.35
C SER A 84 1.47 -1.98 14.20
N ARG A 85 2.31 -2.98 14.47
CA ARG A 85 3.10 -3.64 13.42
C ARG A 85 2.22 -4.23 12.32
N ALA A 86 1.07 -4.79 12.68
CA ALA A 86 0.12 -5.33 11.72
C ALA A 86 -0.39 -4.23 10.78
N ALA A 87 -0.76 -3.06 11.32
CA ALA A 87 -1.18 -1.92 10.51
C ALA A 87 -0.09 -1.39 9.58
N VAL A 88 1.15 -1.34 10.07
CA VAL A 88 2.33 -0.95 9.27
C VAL A 88 2.53 -1.89 8.07
N MET A 89 2.41 -3.20 8.28
CA MET A 89 2.51 -4.22 7.23
C MET A 89 1.32 -4.20 6.27
N THR A 90 0.08 -4.08 6.78
CA THR A 90 -1.14 -3.97 5.98
C THR A 90 -1.06 -2.80 5.00
N ALA A 91 -0.68 -1.61 5.48
CA ALA A 91 -0.55 -0.44 4.63
C ALA A 91 0.61 -0.59 3.61
N TYR A 92 1.73 -1.20 4.02
CA TYR A 92 2.86 -1.43 3.13
C TYR A 92 2.49 -2.41 2.00
N ASP A 93 1.86 -3.55 2.32
CA ASP A 93 1.46 -4.57 1.35
C ASP A 93 0.50 -3.99 0.30
N PHE A 94 -0.55 -3.30 0.77
CA PHE A 94 -1.49 -2.60 -0.12
C PHE A 94 -0.77 -1.61 -1.04
N LEU A 95 0.09 -0.75 -0.51
CA LEU A 95 0.78 0.27 -1.30
C LEU A 95 1.85 -0.32 -2.23
N TYR A 96 2.53 -1.40 -1.81
CA TYR A 96 3.49 -2.13 -2.64
C TYR A 96 2.84 -2.58 -3.95
N HIS A 97 1.66 -3.20 -3.88
CA HIS A 97 0.92 -3.63 -5.07
C HIS A 97 0.32 -2.50 -5.90
N ASN A 98 0.28 -1.29 -5.36
CA ASN A 98 -0.26 -0.11 -6.00
C ASN A 98 0.80 0.93 -6.40
N PHE A 99 2.10 0.61 -6.25
CA PHE A 99 3.22 1.54 -6.48
C PHE A 99 3.14 2.82 -5.62
N GLY A 100 2.51 2.72 -4.45
CA GLY A 100 2.43 3.80 -3.48
C GLY A 100 3.80 4.19 -2.93
N ASN A 101 3.90 5.43 -2.47
CA ASN A 101 5.12 5.99 -1.94
C ASN A 101 5.10 6.10 -0.40
N VAL A 102 6.22 6.49 0.18
CA VAL A 102 6.39 6.66 1.64
C VAL A 102 5.43 7.69 2.25
N ASN A 103 5.06 8.73 1.50
CA ASN A 103 4.09 9.72 1.99
C ASN A 103 2.68 9.12 2.05
N ASP A 104 2.29 8.34 1.05
CA ASP A 104 1.00 7.62 1.04
C ASP A 104 0.91 6.67 2.23
N TRP A 105 2.02 5.99 2.53
CA TRP A 105 2.12 5.07 3.66
C TRP A 105 1.95 5.78 5.00
N THR A 106 2.62 6.91 5.18
CA THR A 106 2.50 7.72 6.39
C THR A 106 1.08 8.26 6.55
N ALA A 107 0.50 8.83 5.49
CA ALA A 107 -0.85 9.37 5.50
C ALA A 107 -1.92 8.28 5.78
N MET A 108 -1.75 7.09 5.21
CA MET A 108 -2.66 5.96 5.44
C MET A 108 -2.61 5.48 6.89
N LEU A 109 -1.41 5.40 7.49
CA LEU A 109 -1.25 5.02 8.89
C LEU A 109 -1.79 6.07 9.87
N GLU A 110 -1.57 7.35 9.60
CA GLU A 110 -2.16 8.44 10.39
C GLU A 110 -3.69 8.36 10.35
N ALA A 111 -4.26 8.18 9.16
CA ALA A 111 -5.70 8.04 8.99
C ALA A 111 -6.24 6.77 9.69
N ARG A 112 -5.48 5.66 9.67
CA ARG A 112 -5.80 4.44 10.44
C ARG A 112 -5.85 4.71 11.94
N ASN A 113 -4.90 5.47 12.49
CA ASN A 113 -4.87 5.83 13.92
C ASN A 113 -6.03 6.75 14.34
N THR A 114 -6.65 7.48 13.40
CA THR A 114 -7.88 8.24 13.68
C THR A 114 -9.15 7.38 13.68
N GLY A 115 -9.03 6.06 13.47
CA GLY A 115 -10.13 5.11 13.56
C GLY A 115 -10.77 4.73 12.22
N LYS A 116 -10.23 5.16 11.07
CA LYS A 116 -10.72 4.70 9.76
C LYS A 116 -10.49 3.20 9.57
N THR A 117 -11.41 2.53 8.88
CA THR A 117 -11.26 1.12 8.49
C THR A 117 -10.37 0.96 7.27
N TRP A 118 -9.75 -0.20 7.10
CA TRP A 118 -8.93 -0.50 5.91
C TRP A 118 -9.72 -0.37 4.61
N GLU A 119 -10.95 -0.87 4.56
CA GLU A 119 -11.82 -0.71 3.40
C GLU A 119 -12.00 0.76 3.00
N THR A 120 -12.25 1.63 3.98
CA THR A 120 -12.40 3.08 3.75
C THR A 120 -11.08 3.69 3.23
N LEU A 121 -9.95 3.30 3.80
CA LEU A 121 -8.63 3.81 3.43
C LEU A 121 -8.24 3.38 2.01
N PHE A 122 -8.45 2.10 1.66
CA PHE A 122 -8.16 1.57 0.33
C PHE A 122 -9.07 2.19 -0.73
N THR A 123 -10.35 2.38 -0.39
CA THR A 123 -11.31 3.08 -1.27
C THR A 123 -10.85 4.50 -1.56
N GLN A 124 -10.51 5.26 -0.50
CA GLN A 124 -10.02 6.63 -0.63
C GLN A 124 -8.71 6.71 -1.43
N TYR A 125 -7.80 5.75 -1.24
CA TYR A 125 -6.58 5.69 -2.02
C TYR A 125 -6.89 5.50 -3.51
N ARG A 126 -7.74 4.53 -3.87
CA ARG A 126 -8.14 4.30 -5.27
C ARG A 126 -8.86 5.49 -5.89
N GLU A 127 -9.72 6.18 -5.14
CA GLU A 127 -10.44 7.36 -5.66
C GLU A 127 -9.52 8.55 -5.93
N THR A 128 -8.43 8.67 -5.16
CA THR A 128 -7.46 9.77 -5.29
C THR A 128 -6.32 9.47 -6.25
N HIS A 129 -6.11 8.20 -6.60
CA HIS A 129 -5.07 7.75 -7.53
C HIS A 129 -5.70 7.24 -8.81
N LYS A 130 -5.27 7.78 -9.95
CA LYS A 130 -5.82 7.38 -11.25
C LYS A 130 -5.57 5.89 -11.50
N GLU A 131 -6.55 5.23 -12.11
CA GLU A 131 -6.35 3.88 -12.65
C GLU A 131 -5.27 3.91 -13.73
N PHE A 132 -4.34 2.96 -13.66
CA PHE A 132 -3.26 2.87 -14.62
C PHE A 132 -3.79 2.49 -16.00
N ILE A 133 -3.47 3.34 -16.97
CA ILE A 133 -3.73 3.10 -18.38
C ILE A 133 -2.36 2.89 -19.03
N PRO A 134 -2.04 1.67 -19.50
CA PRO A 134 -0.79 1.41 -20.22
C PRO A 134 -0.62 2.37 -21.40
N ARG A 135 0.61 2.79 -21.64
CA ARG A 135 0.93 3.59 -22.83
C ARG A 135 0.63 2.78 -24.09
N SER A 136 0.02 3.46 -25.06
CA SER A 136 -0.05 2.97 -26.44
C SER A 136 1.28 3.26 -27.12
N PHE A 137 2.20 2.29 -27.12
CA PHE A 137 3.45 2.39 -27.85
C PHE A 137 3.19 2.25 -29.35
N GLU A 138 3.87 3.07 -30.16
CA GLU A 138 3.91 2.82 -31.61
C GLU A 138 4.69 1.53 -31.89
N SER A 139 4.30 0.77 -32.91
CA SER A 139 4.90 -0.56 -33.17
C SER A 139 6.42 -0.50 -33.36
N GLU A 140 6.90 0.54 -34.06
CA GLU A 140 8.34 0.78 -34.28
C GLU A 140 9.06 1.15 -32.98
N GLU A 141 8.42 1.90 -32.08
CA GLU A 141 8.99 2.28 -30.78
C GLU A 141 9.20 1.05 -29.90
N LEU A 142 8.19 0.16 -29.83
CA LEU A 142 8.30 -1.06 -29.03
C LEU A 142 9.39 -1.99 -29.57
N GLU A 143 9.52 -2.12 -30.90
CA GLU A 143 10.59 -2.92 -31.50
C GLU A 143 11.98 -2.36 -31.16
N LEU A 144 12.15 -1.04 -31.24
CA LEU A 144 13.40 -0.38 -30.84
C LEU A 144 13.72 -0.57 -29.35
N LEU A 145 12.73 -0.47 -28.46
CA LEU A 145 12.90 -0.71 -27.03
C LEU A 145 13.35 -2.15 -26.74
N MET A 146 12.81 -3.13 -27.47
CA MET A 146 13.17 -4.54 -27.33
C MET A 146 14.58 -4.85 -27.86
N GLN A 147 15.18 -3.98 -28.68
CA GLN A 147 16.55 -4.09 -29.15
C GLN A 147 17.58 -3.47 -28.19
N VAL A 148 17.14 -2.71 -27.18
CA VAL A 148 18.04 -2.11 -26.19
C VAL A 148 18.66 -3.21 -25.33
N GLN A 149 19.98 -3.34 -25.38
CA GLN A 149 20.71 -4.35 -24.62
C GLN A 149 20.45 -4.18 -23.11
N GLY A 150 19.97 -5.25 -22.48
CA GLY A 150 19.68 -5.28 -21.04
C GLY A 150 18.28 -4.80 -20.66
N ALA A 151 17.47 -4.32 -21.62
CA ALA A 151 16.05 -4.08 -21.40
C ALA A 151 15.23 -5.34 -21.68
N THR A 152 14.23 -5.61 -20.85
CA THR A 152 13.25 -6.68 -21.03
C THR A 152 11.84 -6.12 -21.18
N SER A 153 10.88 -6.96 -21.60
CA SER A 153 9.45 -6.57 -21.60
C SER A 153 8.97 -6.13 -20.22
N ASP A 154 9.43 -6.80 -19.16
CA ASP A 154 9.07 -6.46 -17.79
C ASP A 154 9.66 -5.08 -17.41
N ASP A 155 10.89 -4.76 -17.83
CA ASP A 155 11.47 -3.43 -17.60
C ASP A 155 10.67 -2.33 -18.29
N ILE A 156 10.20 -2.56 -19.52
CA ILE A 156 9.35 -1.61 -20.25
C ILE A 156 8.03 -1.42 -19.50
N MET A 157 7.36 -2.50 -19.10
CA MET A 157 6.11 -2.39 -18.35
C MET A 157 6.30 -1.70 -16.99
N ILE A 158 7.40 -1.99 -16.29
CA ILE A 158 7.69 -1.39 -14.98
C ILE A 158 7.95 0.11 -15.18
N ALA A 159 8.77 0.48 -16.17
CA ALA A 159 9.04 1.87 -16.48
C ALA A 159 7.76 2.65 -16.83
N ASP A 160 6.83 2.04 -17.57
CA ASP A 160 5.56 2.66 -17.94
C ASP A 160 4.65 2.85 -16.73
N ARG A 161 4.46 1.80 -15.92
CA ARG A 161 3.68 1.89 -14.68
C ARG A 161 4.27 2.92 -13.72
N PHE A 162 5.58 2.94 -13.58
CA PHE A 162 6.28 3.85 -12.69
C PHE A 162 6.24 5.29 -13.20
N SER A 163 6.36 5.50 -14.50
CA SER A 163 6.16 6.79 -15.18
C SER A 163 4.75 7.33 -14.93
N PHE A 164 3.73 6.48 -15.04
CA PHE A 164 2.35 6.85 -14.78
C PHE A 164 2.13 7.33 -13.34
N VAL A 165 2.68 6.61 -12.36
CA VAL A 165 2.45 6.91 -10.93
C VAL A 165 3.25 8.13 -10.48
N THR A 166 4.48 8.31 -10.95
CA THR A 166 5.36 9.41 -10.51
C THR A 166 5.30 10.65 -11.40
N GLY A 167 4.76 10.54 -12.60
CA GLY A 167 4.84 11.58 -13.63
C GLY A 167 6.24 11.75 -14.23
N LYS A 168 7.21 10.89 -13.89
CA LYS A 168 8.55 10.92 -14.48
C LYS A 168 8.55 10.42 -15.90
N LEU A 169 9.54 10.85 -16.68
CA LEU A 169 9.68 10.42 -18.06
C LEU A 169 10.06 8.93 -18.12
N PHE A 170 9.30 8.15 -18.89
CA PHE A 170 9.56 6.73 -19.16
C PHE A 170 11.02 6.44 -19.51
N GLY A 171 11.59 7.22 -20.44
CA GLY A 171 12.98 7.03 -20.89
C GLY A 171 14.00 7.27 -19.78
N ASP A 172 13.76 8.22 -18.89
CA ASP A 172 14.65 8.48 -17.76
C ASP A 172 14.63 7.33 -16.76
N LEU A 173 13.45 6.78 -16.48
CA LEU A 173 13.29 5.64 -15.57
C LEU A 173 13.94 4.36 -16.15
N LEU A 174 13.71 4.07 -17.43
CA LEU A 174 14.33 2.94 -18.09
C LEU A 174 15.87 3.08 -18.11
N ASN A 175 16.38 4.27 -18.43
CA ASN A 175 17.82 4.54 -18.39
C ASN A 175 18.39 4.42 -16.98
N ALA A 176 17.67 4.86 -15.94
CA ALA A 176 18.06 4.67 -14.55
C ALA A 176 18.19 3.18 -14.21
N LYS A 177 17.21 2.36 -14.62
CA LYS A 177 17.26 0.89 -14.46
C LYS A 177 18.44 0.26 -15.20
N LEU A 178 18.72 0.68 -16.43
CA LEU A 178 19.84 0.14 -17.21
C LEU A 178 21.19 0.48 -16.57
N LYS A 179 21.32 1.67 -15.97
CA LYS A 179 22.53 2.09 -15.25
C LYS A 179 22.69 1.39 -13.88
N SER A 180 21.61 1.21 -13.13
CA SER A 180 21.64 0.58 -11.80
C SER A 180 21.70 -0.95 -11.86
N GLY A 181 21.25 -1.55 -12.96
CA GLY A 181 21.11 -3.00 -13.14
C GLY A 181 19.88 -3.59 -12.43
N ASN A 182 19.22 -2.86 -11.52
CA ASN A 182 18.06 -3.35 -10.75
C ASN A 182 17.04 -2.23 -10.47
N TRP A 183 15.76 -2.58 -10.37
CA TRP A 183 14.68 -1.63 -10.12
C TRP A 183 14.61 -1.16 -8.66
N SER A 184 14.98 -2.00 -7.71
CA SER A 184 14.85 -1.69 -6.27
C SER A 184 15.54 -0.37 -5.91
N GLY A 185 16.77 -0.14 -6.38
CA GLY A 185 17.47 1.12 -6.13
C GLY A 185 16.82 2.32 -6.80
N VAL A 186 16.17 2.14 -7.96
CA VAL A 186 15.45 3.23 -8.65
C VAL A 186 14.18 3.58 -7.88
N PHE A 187 13.42 2.60 -7.39
CA PHE A 187 12.24 2.86 -6.57
C PHE A 187 12.57 3.54 -5.24
N GLU A 188 13.66 3.11 -4.58
CA GLU A 188 14.11 3.71 -3.32
C GLU A 188 14.43 5.20 -3.47
N GLN A 189 15.13 5.57 -4.55
CA GLN A 189 15.45 6.97 -4.85
C GLN A 189 14.21 7.84 -5.05
N GLU A 190 13.12 7.25 -5.51
CA GLU A 190 11.83 7.92 -5.72
C GLU A 190 10.84 7.73 -4.57
N ASN A 191 11.28 7.13 -3.46
CA ASN A 191 10.45 6.81 -2.29
C ASN A 191 9.24 5.92 -2.62
N VAL A 192 9.30 5.09 -3.65
CA VAL A 192 8.27 4.10 -3.98
C VAL A 192 8.54 2.80 -3.23
N LEU A 193 7.50 2.20 -2.66
CA LEU A 193 7.61 1.02 -1.81
C LEU A 193 7.83 -0.28 -2.59
N TYR A 194 7.41 -0.32 -3.86
CA TYR A 194 7.63 -1.47 -4.72
C TYR A 194 9.14 -1.71 -4.94
N SER A 195 9.56 -2.97 -4.94
CA SER A 195 10.97 -3.36 -5.08
C SER A 195 11.17 -4.62 -5.95
N GLY A 196 10.10 -5.12 -6.57
CA GLY A 196 10.14 -6.27 -7.46
C GLY A 196 10.92 -6.01 -8.75
N ASN A 197 11.48 -7.07 -9.34
CA ASN A 197 12.27 -7.00 -10.57
C ASN A 197 11.69 -7.81 -11.75
N PRO A 198 10.79 -8.78 -11.52
CA PRO A 198 9.76 -9.05 -12.51
C PRO A 198 8.37 -8.76 -11.96
N PHE A 199 7.43 -8.46 -12.86
CA PHE A 199 6.03 -8.42 -12.47
C PHE A 199 5.56 -9.84 -12.11
N PRO A 200 4.78 -10.01 -11.03
CA PRO A 200 4.13 -11.29 -10.77
C PRO A 200 3.22 -11.63 -11.94
N ARG A 201 3.34 -12.87 -12.44
CA ARG A 201 2.53 -13.38 -13.54
C ARG A 201 1.47 -14.31 -12.99
N VAL A 202 0.22 -14.08 -13.39
CA VAL A 202 -0.87 -15.02 -13.17
C VAL A 202 -1.03 -15.84 -14.44
N GLN A 203 -0.94 -17.16 -14.34
CA GLN A 203 -1.34 -18.04 -15.43
C GLN A 203 -2.83 -18.34 -15.24
N ILE A 204 -3.61 -18.07 -16.29
CA ILE A 204 -5.06 -18.31 -16.30
C ILE A 204 -5.36 -19.02 -17.61
N THR A 205 -5.95 -20.21 -17.55
CA THR A 205 -6.33 -20.94 -18.76
C THR A 205 -7.72 -20.53 -19.24
N GLU A 206 -8.00 -20.78 -20.52
CA GLU A 206 -9.34 -20.55 -21.09
C GLU A 206 -10.39 -21.43 -20.40
N GLU A 207 -10.05 -22.66 -19.99
CA GLU A 207 -10.95 -23.51 -19.19
C GLU A 207 -11.28 -22.89 -17.84
N GLU A 208 -10.31 -22.28 -17.17
CA GLU A 208 -10.52 -21.61 -15.89
C GLU A 208 -11.41 -20.38 -16.02
N VAL A 209 -11.21 -19.56 -17.06
CA VAL A 209 -12.09 -18.43 -17.36
C VAL A 209 -13.52 -18.95 -17.61
N ARG A 210 -13.68 -19.90 -18.54
CA ARG A 210 -14.99 -20.47 -18.89
C ARG A 210 -15.72 -21.07 -17.70
N LYS A 211 -15.01 -21.71 -16.77
CA LYS A 211 -15.59 -22.32 -15.56
C LYS A 211 -16.32 -21.29 -14.70
N TYR A 212 -15.80 -20.07 -14.59
CA TYR A 212 -16.37 -19.03 -13.73
C TYR A 212 -17.29 -18.06 -14.49
N THR A 213 -17.10 -17.88 -15.79
CA THR A 213 -18.00 -17.06 -16.63
C THR A 213 -19.26 -17.80 -17.02
N GLY A 214 -19.19 -19.13 -17.22
CA GLY A 214 -20.34 -19.98 -17.57
C GLY A 214 -21.46 -20.03 -16.53
N GLN A 215 -21.22 -19.52 -15.31
CA GLN A 215 -22.25 -19.34 -14.27
C GLN A 215 -23.07 -18.05 -14.47
N GLY A 216 -22.78 -17.25 -15.51
CA GLY A 216 -23.55 -16.08 -15.94
C GLY A 216 -23.47 -14.86 -15.02
N LYS A 217 -22.59 -14.87 -14.01
CA LYS A 217 -22.49 -13.80 -13.00
C LYS A 217 -21.35 -12.82 -13.22
N LEU A 218 -20.32 -13.22 -13.98
CA LEU A 218 -19.09 -12.44 -14.17
C LEU A 218 -18.66 -12.47 -15.63
N SER A 219 -18.10 -11.35 -16.11
CA SER A 219 -17.40 -11.28 -17.39
C SER A 219 -16.00 -11.89 -17.33
N ASP A 220 -15.41 -12.19 -18.49
CA ASP A 220 -14.03 -12.66 -18.61
C ASP A 220 -13.05 -11.73 -17.87
N GLN A 221 -13.22 -10.41 -18.04
CA GLN A 221 -12.39 -9.41 -17.39
C GLN A 221 -12.52 -9.46 -15.86
N GLN A 222 -13.74 -9.61 -15.33
CA GLN A 222 -13.97 -9.72 -13.89
C GLN A 222 -13.34 -11.00 -13.31
N VAL A 223 -13.39 -12.12 -14.05
CA VAL A 223 -12.75 -13.36 -13.63
C VAL A 223 -11.23 -13.22 -13.64
N THR A 224 -10.65 -12.70 -14.73
CA THR A 224 -9.21 -12.44 -14.83
C THR A 224 -8.72 -11.53 -13.71
N HIS A 225 -9.45 -10.45 -13.43
CA HIS A 225 -9.15 -9.54 -12.33
C HIS A 225 -9.20 -10.22 -10.96
N ALA A 226 -10.22 -11.04 -10.70
CA ALA A 226 -10.33 -11.80 -9.46
C ALA A 226 -9.17 -12.79 -9.26
N PHE A 227 -8.65 -13.38 -10.34
CA PHE A 227 -7.46 -14.25 -10.29
C PHE A 227 -6.20 -13.44 -9.95
N VAL A 228 -6.04 -12.25 -10.53
CA VAL A 228 -4.94 -11.33 -10.17
C VAL A 228 -5.03 -10.92 -8.71
N LEU A 229 -6.21 -10.56 -8.23
CA LEU A 229 -6.44 -10.21 -6.83
C LEU A 229 -6.13 -11.41 -5.91
N ALA A 230 -6.55 -12.62 -6.26
CA ALA A 230 -6.24 -13.83 -5.51
C ALA A 230 -4.72 -14.08 -5.39
N GLN A 231 -3.96 -13.91 -6.49
CA GLN A 231 -2.50 -14.04 -6.44
C GLN A 231 -1.86 -12.99 -5.52
N LYS A 232 -2.30 -11.73 -5.58
CA LYS A 232 -1.80 -10.67 -4.68
C LYS A 232 -2.04 -11.00 -3.21
N LEU A 233 -3.21 -11.55 -2.91
CA LEU A 233 -3.62 -11.87 -1.55
C LEU A 233 -3.07 -13.21 -1.03
N GLY A 234 -2.47 -14.03 -1.90
CA GLY A 234 -2.11 -15.40 -1.54
C GLY A 234 -3.33 -16.31 -1.29
N GLU A 235 -4.50 -15.92 -1.80
CA GLU A 235 -5.76 -16.68 -1.67
C GLU A 235 -6.02 -17.56 -2.90
N SER A 236 -6.88 -18.57 -2.75
CA SER A 236 -7.33 -19.35 -3.91
C SER A 236 -8.27 -18.52 -4.81
N ALA A 237 -8.09 -18.63 -6.13
CA ALA A 237 -8.94 -17.94 -7.09
C ALA A 237 -10.44 -18.22 -6.89
N LYS A 238 -10.82 -19.45 -6.51
CA LYS A 238 -12.21 -19.82 -6.22
C LYS A 238 -12.84 -18.95 -5.12
N VAL A 239 -12.09 -18.66 -4.05
CA VAL A 239 -12.58 -17.86 -2.93
C VAL A 239 -12.83 -16.42 -3.38
N VAL A 240 -11.84 -15.80 -4.02
CA VAL A 240 -11.95 -14.41 -4.47
C VAL A 240 -13.04 -14.25 -5.54
N VAL A 241 -13.10 -15.13 -6.53
CA VAL A 241 -14.16 -15.13 -7.55
C VAL A 241 -15.55 -15.23 -6.91
N THR A 242 -15.71 -16.03 -5.86
CA THR A 242 -16.99 -16.15 -5.15
C THR A 242 -17.37 -14.82 -4.47
N LYS A 243 -16.41 -14.16 -3.80
CA LYS A 243 -16.62 -12.85 -3.18
C LYS A 243 -17.01 -11.78 -4.23
N VAL A 244 -16.32 -11.74 -5.36
CA VAL A 244 -16.63 -10.83 -6.48
C VAL A 244 -18.02 -11.13 -7.07
N ALA A 245 -18.39 -12.39 -7.27
CA ALA A 245 -19.71 -12.79 -7.76
C ALA A 245 -20.87 -12.45 -6.79
N GLN A 246 -20.55 -12.19 -5.52
CA GLN A 246 -21.49 -11.70 -4.50
C GLN A 246 -21.58 -10.17 -4.45
N GLY A 247 -20.81 -9.45 -5.27
CA GLY A 247 -20.76 -8.00 -5.29
C GLY A 247 -19.90 -7.38 -4.18
N ILE A 248 -19.04 -8.16 -3.54
CA ILE A 248 -18.08 -7.64 -2.56
C ILE A 248 -16.99 -6.87 -3.33
N SER A 249 -16.69 -5.65 -2.87
CA SER A 249 -15.66 -4.80 -3.48
C SER A 249 -14.26 -5.34 -3.26
N ASP A 250 -13.34 -5.02 -4.17
CA ASP A 250 -11.92 -5.37 -4.03
C ASP A 250 -11.33 -4.84 -2.71
N GLU A 251 -11.71 -3.62 -2.31
CA GLU A 251 -11.23 -3.00 -1.07
C GLU A 251 -11.67 -3.77 0.17
N MET A 252 -12.90 -4.27 0.19
CA MET A 252 -13.39 -5.09 1.28
C MET A 252 -12.70 -6.46 1.29
N ILE A 253 -12.48 -7.06 0.12
CA ILE A 253 -11.75 -8.33 -0.01
C ILE A 253 -10.30 -8.16 0.50
N MET A 254 -9.59 -7.11 0.07
CA MET A 254 -8.24 -6.80 0.52
C MET A 254 -8.19 -6.51 2.02
N ALA A 255 -9.12 -5.71 2.54
CA ALA A 255 -9.18 -5.37 3.96
C ALA A 255 -9.35 -6.61 4.85
N GLN A 256 -10.25 -7.52 4.48
CA GLN A 256 -10.44 -8.80 5.18
C GLN A 256 -9.18 -9.65 5.12
N SER A 257 -8.63 -9.83 3.91
CA SER A 257 -7.46 -10.68 3.68
C SER A 257 -6.23 -10.21 4.45
N TYR A 258 -5.93 -8.90 4.43
CA TYR A 258 -4.77 -8.38 5.16
C TYR A 258 -4.97 -8.37 6.68
N THR A 259 -6.19 -8.14 7.16
CA THR A 259 -6.53 -8.27 8.59
C THR A 259 -6.26 -9.70 9.07
N GLU A 260 -6.67 -10.70 8.29
CA GLU A 260 -6.38 -12.12 8.58
C GLU A 260 -4.89 -12.44 8.46
N LYS A 261 -4.20 -11.96 7.41
CA LYS A 261 -2.77 -12.21 7.14
C LYS A 261 -1.86 -11.66 8.25
N TYR A 262 -2.19 -10.48 8.79
CA TYR A 262 -1.32 -9.76 9.74
C TYR A 262 -1.82 -9.75 11.19
N GLY A 263 -3.04 -10.25 11.45
CA GLY A 263 -3.58 -10.42 12.80
C GLY A 263 -4.00 -9.10 13.45
N GLU A 264 -4.77 -8.27 12.74
CA GLU A 264 -5.45 -7.09 13.30
C GLU A 264 -6.80 -7.40 13.94
#